data_AF-A0A949LPZ2-F1
#
_entry.id   AF-A0A949LPZ2-F1
#
_cell.length_a   1.000
_cell.length_b   1.000
_cell.length_c   1.000
_cell.angle_alpha   90.00
_cell.angle_beta   90.00
_cell.angle_gamma   90.00
#
_symmetry.space_group_name_H-M   'P 1'
#
loop_
_entity.id
_entity.type
_entity.pdbx_description
1 polymer ?
#
loop_
_entity_poly.entity_id
_entity_poly.type
_entity_poly.pdbx_seq_one_letter_code
_entity_poly.pdbx_strand_id
1 'polypeptide(L)'
;PLDITHEDVIGRDGGWQTILVGDMCYERPLAERLLFWLGERVRGGATVLLGDPGRSYFPKSGVEKLATYNVQTTRDLEDREIRETGVYRLVQA
;
A
#
# COMPACT_ATOMS: atom_id res chain seq x y z
N PRO A 1 -13.77 -6.74 -18.43
CA PRO A 1 -13.79 -5.26 -18.30
C PRO A 1 -13.34 -4.90 -16.89
N LEU A 2 -12.69 -3.75 -16.70
CA LEU A 2 -12.31 -3.27 -15.37
C LEU A 2 -13.38 -2.31 -14.85
N ASP A 3 -13.88 -2.57 -13.65
CA ASP A 3 -14.77 -1.64 -12.95
C ASP A 3 -13.91 -0.60 -12.22
N ILE A 4 -14.32 0.67 -12.34
CA ILE A 4 -13.61 1.81 -11.73
C ILE A 4 -14.60 2.56 -10.87
N THR A 5 -14.17 2.95 -9.67
CA THR A 5 -14.98 3.74 -8.76
C THR A 5 -14.15 4.81 -8.08
N HIS A 6 -14.81 5.92 -7.72
CA HIS A 6 -14.27 6.97 -6.86
C HIS A 6 -14.81 6.89 -5.43
N GLU A 7 -15.64 5.88 -5.13
CA GLU A 7 -16.19 5.69 -3.80
C GLU A 7 -15.14 5.23 -2.78
N ASP A 8 -15.31 5.64 -1.52
CA ASP A 8 -14.52 5.07 -0.41
C ASP A 8 -14.93 3.61 -0.18
N VAL A 9 -14.00 2.70 -0.46
CA VAL A 9 -14.15 1.25 -0.25
C VAL A 9 -13.54 0.77 1.06
N ILE A 10 -12.81 1.63 1.79
CA ILE A 10 -12.20 1.28 3.06
C ILE A 10 -13.31 0.93 4.07
N GLY A 11 -13.20 -0.24 4.69
CA GLY A 11 -14.21 -0.77 5.62
C GLY A 11 -15.27 -1.63 4.96
N ARG A 12 -15.32 -1.73 3.62
CA ARG A 12 -16.28 -2.59 2.93
C ARG A 12 -15.79 -4.04 2.86
N ASP A 13 -16.75 -4.96 2.81
CA ASP A 13 -16.50 -6.34 2.43
C ASP A 13 -16.94 -6.57 0.99
N GLY A 14 -16.01 -6.40 0.05
CA GLY A 14 -16.25 -6.68 -1.37
C GLY A 14 -15.94 -8.12 -1.76
N GLY A 15 -15.63 -9.01 -0.80
CA GLY A 15 -15.24 -10.39 -1.10
C GLY A 15 -13.98 -10.50 -1.96
N TRP A 16 -13.08 -9.51 -1.90
CA TRP A 16 -11.84 -9.52 -2.68
C TRP A 16 -10.81 -10.49 -2.10
N GLN A 17 -10.32 -11.44 -2.92
CA GLN A 17 -9.26 -12.37 -2.52
C GLN A 17 -7.86 -11.76 -2.61
N THR A 18 -7.69 -10.74 -3.46
CA THR A 18 -6.42 -10.02 -3.64
C THR A 18 -6.67 -8.53 -3.66
N ILE A 19 -5.91 -7.78 -2.87
CA ILE A 19 -5.98 -6.32 -2.78
C ILE A 19 -4.59 -5.75 -3.04
N LEU A 20 -4.52 -4.84 -4.01
CA LEU A 20 -3.30 -4.11 -4.35
C LEU A 20 -3.49 -2.64 -3.96
N VAL A 21 -2.55 -2.10 -3.19
CA VAL A 21 -2.61 -0.70 -2.75
C VAL A 21 -1.29 -0.02 -3.09
N GLY A 22 -1.35 1.11 -3.79
CA GLY A 22 -0.18 1.89 -4.17
C GLY A 22 -0.20 3.27 -3.52
N ASP A 23 0.88 3.63 -2.84
CA ASP A 23 1.19 5.00 -2.41
C ASP A 23 0.10 5.69 -1.56
N MET A 24 -0.58 4.94 -0.67
CA MET A 24 -1.68 5.47 0.16
C MET A 24 -1.26 5.85 1.59
N CYS A 25 -0.04 5.52 2.01
CA CYS A 25 0.45 5.81 3.36
C CYS A 25 1.00 7.25 3.52
N TYR A 26 0.53 8.20 2.72
CA TYR A 26 1.03 9.58 2.69
C TYR A 26 0.45 10.48 3.80
N GLU A 27 -0.72 10.14 4.34
CA GLU A 27 -1.39 10.90 5.40
C GLU A 27 -1.79 9.97 6.56
N ARG A 28 -1.59 10.40 7.80
CA ARG A 28 -1.79 9.55 8.99
C ARG A 28 -3.23 9.00 9.12
N PRO A 29 -4.29 9.81 9.09
CA PRO A 29 -5.65 9.30 9.33
C PRO A 29 -6.10 8.32 8.23
N LEU A 30 -5.65 8.55 7.00
CA LEU A 30 -5.88 7.64 5.89
C LEU A 30 -5.13 6.32 6.08
N ALA A 31 -3.83 6.38 6.35
CA ALA A 31 -2.98 5.21 6.55
C ALA A 31 -3.49 4.33 7.69
N GLU A 32 -3.87 4.90 8.83
CA GLU A 32 -4.40 4.16 9.97
C GLU A 32 -5.70 3.43 9.63
N ARG A 33 -6.67 4.13 9.02
CA ARG A 33 -7.94 3.53 8.59
C ARG A 33 -7.74 2.43 7.57
N LEU A 34 -6.87 2.68 6.58
CA LEU A 34 -6.55 1.75 5.52
C LEU A 34 -5.89 0.47 6.07
N LEU A 35 -4.82 0.62 6.85
CA LEU A 35 -4.06 -0.52 7.38
C LEU A 35 -4.90 -1.38 8.32
N PHE A 36 -5.74 -0.75 9.16
CA PHE A 36 -6.70 -1.48 10.00
C PHE A 36 -7.63 -2.35 9.16
N TRP A 37 -8.27 -1.75 8.14
CA TRP A 37 -9.18 -2.49 7.27
C TRP A 37 -8.47 -3.60 6.48
N LEU A 38 -7.29 -3.34 5.95
CA LEU A 38 -6.49 -4.34 5.23
C LEU A 38 -6.08 -5.50 6.14
N GLY A 39 -5.76 -5.23 7.41
CA GLY A 39 -5.51 -6.26 8.41
C GLY A 39 -6.70 -7.21 8.58
N GLU A 40 -7.91 -6.66 8.65
CA GLU A 40 -9.14 -7.46 8.70
C GLU A 40 -9.34 -8.29 7.42
N ARG A 41 -8.97 -7.76 6.24
CA ARG A 41 -9.02 -8.51 4.98
C ARG A 41 -8.00 -9.67 4.97
N VAL A 42 -6.79 -9.44 5.47
CA VAL A 42 -5.77 -10.50 5.63
C VAL A 42 -6.27 -11.59 6.58
N ARG A 43 -6.88 -11.23 7.72
CA ARG A 43 -7.51 -12.20 8.64
C ARG A 43 -8.65 -12.98 7.99
N GLY A 44 -9.36 -12.36 7.05
CA GLY A 44 -10.37 -12.99 6.22
C GLY A 44 -9.82 -13.89 5.09
N GLY A 45 -8.50 -14.02 4.96
CA GLY A 45 -7.83 -14.86 3.96
C GLY A 45 -7.45 -14.15 2.66
N ALA A 46 -7.64 -12.84 2.57
CA ALA A 46 -7.21 -12.08 1.40
C ALA A 46 -5.69 -11.88 1.36
N THR A 47 -5.10 -11.92 0.16
CA THR A 47 -3.72 -11.49 -0.06
C THR A 47 -3.68 -9.98 -0.26
N VAL A 48 -2.95 -9.26 0.59
CA VAL A 48 -2.78 -7.81 0.48
C VAL A 48 -1.34 -7.48 0.12
N LEU A 49 -1.16 -6.74 -0.98
CA LEU A 49 0.13 -6.22 -1.43
C LEU A 49 0.12 -4.68 -1.39
N LEU A 50 1.17 -4.12 -0.82
CA LEU A 50 1.41 -2.69 -0.68
C LEU A 50 2.60 -2.28 -1.53
N GLY A 51 2.43 -1.30 -2.41
CA GLY A 51 3.52 -0.58 -3.06
C GLY A 51 3.72 0.76 -2.40
N ASP A 52 4.94 1.05 -1.92
CA ASP A 52 5.20 2.31 -1.21
C ASP A 52 6.64 2.83 -1.44
N PRO A 53 6.83 4.14 -1.69
CA PRO A 53 8.13 4.80 -1.88
C PRO A 53 8.86 5.16 -0.56
N GLY A 54 8.44 4.64 0.59
CA GLY A 54 8.97 5.00 1.91
C GLY A 54 8.24 6.18 2.57
N ARG A 55 6.91 6.19 2.49
CA ARG A 55 6.06 7.20 3.14
C ARG A 55 6.15 7.11 4.66
N SER A 56 6.00 8.25 5.31
CA SER A 56 6.16 8.40 6.77
C SER A 56 5.25 7.50 7.60
N TYR A 57 4.08 7.15 7.08
CA TYR A 57 3.07 6.35 7.79
C TYR A 57 2.96 4.90 7.29
N PHE A 58 3.93 4.46 6.47
CA PHE A 58 4.03 3.06 6.08
C PHE A 58 4.36 2.18 7.31
N PRO A 59 3.75 1.00 7.48
CA PRO A 59 3.98 0.16 8.66
C PRO A 59 5.42 -0.33 8.72
N LYS A 60 6.02 -0.27 9.91
CA LYS A 60 7.41 -0.73 10.15
C LYS A 60 7.50 -2.21 10.50
N SER A 61 6.37 -2.84 10.83
CA SER A 61 6.23 -4.25 11.19
C SER A 61 4.97 -4.80 10.57
N GLY A 62 4.78 -6.12 10.62
CA GLY A 62 3.58 -6.72 10.04
C GLY A 62 3.58 -6.76 8.51
N VAL A 63 4.71 -6.41 7.90
CA VAL A 63 4.92 -6.46 6.45
C VAL A 63 6.17 -7.26 6.11
N GLU A 64 6.11 -8.00 5.01
CA GLU A 64 7.21 -8.73 4.41
C GLU A 64 7.57 -8.04 3.09
N LYS A 65 8.82 -7.56 2.94
CA LYS A 65 9.28 -6.98 1.68
C LYS A 65 9.45 -8.09 0.64
N LEU A 66 8.73 -8.00 -0.48
CA LEU A 66 8.76 -8.96 -1.57
C LEU A 66 9.71 -8.54 -2.70
N ALA A 67 9.77 -7.23 -2.98
CA ALA A 67 10.61 -6.69 -4.04
C ALA A 67 11.00 -5.24 -3.76
N THR A 68 12.11 -4.82 -4.34
CA THR A 68 12.58 -3.44 -4.36
C THR A 68 12.72 -3.00 -5.81
N TYR A 69 12.24 -1.80 -6.11
CA TYR A 69 12.34 -1.17 -7.42
C TYR A 69 12.95 0.21 -7.30
N ASN A 70 13.95 0.48 -8.14
CA ASN A 70 14.55 1.79 -8.29
C ASN A 70 13.77 2.54 -9.37
N VAL A 71 12.96 3.51 -8.99
CA VAL A 71 12.18 4.32 -9.93
C VAL A 71 12.96 5.59 -10.24
N GLN A 72 13.27 5.79 -11.53
CA GLN A 72 13.87 7.02 -12.02
C GLN A 72 12.81 8.14 -11.96
N THR A 73 13.02 9.12 -11.10
CA THR A 73 12.25 10.36 -11.10
C THR A 73 12.88 11.32 -12.10
N THR A 74 12.08 11.97 -12.94
CA THR A 74 12.57 12.99 -13.87
C THR A 74 13.23 14.14 -13.11
N ARG A 75 14.45 14.49 -13.54
CA ARG A 75 15.27 15.60 -13.03
C ARG A 75 14.53 16.93 -13.24
N ASP A 76 13.72 17.36 -12.27
CA ASP A 76 13.32 18.77 -12.20
C ASP A 76 13.10 19.29 -10.78
N LEU A 77 13.12 18.46 -9.71
CA LEU A 77 12.77 18.97 -8.38
C LEU A 77 13.61 18.56 -7.15
N GLU A 78 14.39 17.48 -7.10
CA GLU A 78 15.18 17.18 -5.88
C GLU A 78 16.49 16.41 -6.13
N ASP A 79 17.50 16.69 -5.31
CA ASP A 79 18.92 16.28 -5.37
C ASP A 79 19.19 14.78 -5.10
N ARG A 80 18.27 13.88 -5.47
CA ARG A 80 18.42 12.42 -5.30
C ARG A 80 17.92 11.66 -6.53
N GLU A 81 18.86 10.97 -7.18
CA GLU A 81 18.76 10.44 -8.55
C GLU A 81 17.89 9.17 -8.69
N ILE A 82 17.40 8.58 -7.59
CA ILE A 82 16.58 7.35 -7.57
C ILE A 82 15.66 7.38 -6.34
N ARG A 83 14.35 7.13 -6.52
CA ARG A 83 13.47 6.74 -5.39
C ARG A 83 13.40 5.22 -5.31
N GLU A 84 13.93 4.67 -4.21
CA GLU A 84 13.70 3.28 -3.86
C GLU A 84 12.22 3.11 -3.46
N THR A 85 11.53 2.23 -4.17
CA THR A 85 10.16 1.82 -3.86
C THR A 85 10.16 0.34 -3.55
N GLY A 86 9.27 -0.09 -2.66
CA GLY A 86 9.14 -1.50 -2.31
C GLY A 86 7.74 -2.02 -2.59
N VAL A 87 7.66 -3.32 -2.91
CA VAL A 87 6.42 -4.09 -2.83
C VAL A 87 6.51 -4.96 -1.58
N TYR A 88 5.46 -4.93 -0.79
CA TYR A 88 5.38 -5.60 0.50
C TYR A 88 4.10 -6.41 0.58
N ARG A 89 4.17 -7.60 1.18
CA ARG A 89 2.99 -8.35 1.62
C ARG A 89 2.63 -7.92 3.03
N LEU A 90 1.37 -7.58 3.26
CA LEU A 90 0.87 -7.42 4.63
C LEU A 90 0.65 -8.82 5.21
N VAL A 91 1.38 -9.15 6.27
CA VAL A 91 1.28 -10.46 6.95
C VAL A 91 0.44 -10.36 8.21
N GLN A 92 0.51 -9.23 8.92
CA GLN A 92 -0.29 -8.88 10.10
C GLN A 92 -0.37 -7.35 10.16
N ALA A 93 -1.51 -6.76 10.53
CA ALA A 93 -1.58 -5.31 10.81
C ALA A 93 -1.62 -5.07 12.32
#